data_AF-A0A026WKQ7-F1
#
_entry.id   AF-A0A026WKQ7-F1
#
_cell.length_a   1.000
_cell.length_b   1.000
_cell.length_c   1.000
_cell.angle_alpha   90.00
_cell.angle_beta   90.00
_cell.angle_gamma   90.00
#
_symmetry.space_group_name_H-M   'P 1'
#
loop_
_entity.id
_entity.type
_entity.pdbx_description
1 polymer ?
#
loop_
_entity_poly.entity_id
_entity_poly.type
_entity_poly.pdbx_seq_one_letter_code
_entity_poly.pdbx_strand_id
1 'polypeptide(L)'
;MQMTLKQIKKFELLNDILINVHAIQEKKKEEEKLMIVPIRLADEKKCKHANLLYMQDPLDNVGHFACIKNLSRLVSSQLSKKIHKKYICDRCLHYFHTNEKLEAHTADCQRMNDCAIVLPNEEDK
;
A
#
# COMPACT_ATOMS: atom_id res chain seq x y z
N MET A 1 4.29 -14.85 17.13
CA MET A 1 5.28 -15.08 16.05
C MET A 1 5.28 -13.82 15.18
N GLN A 2 6.34 -13.01 15.25
CA GLN A 2 6.43 -11.76 14.50
C GLN A 2 6.80 -12.09 13.05
N MET A 3 6.02 -11.57 12.11
CA MET A 3 6.25 -11.77 10.69
C MET A 3 7.12 -10.62 10.17
N THR A 4 8.17 -10.90 9.41
CA THR A 4 9.03 -9.87 8.80
C THR A 4 8.72 -9.71 7.31
N LEU A 5 9.09 -8.58 6.71
CA LEU A 5 8.92 -8.34 5.26
C LEU A 5 9.52 -9.47 4.41
N LYS A 6 10.65 -10.05 4.83
CA LYS A 6 11.31 -11.17 4.13
C LYS A 6 10.46 -12.45 4.13
N GLN A 7 9.69 -12.69 5.20
CA GLN A 7 8.83 -13.86 5.34
C GLN A 7 7.51 -13.76 4.55
N ILE A 8 7.12 -12.55 4.12
CA ILE A 8 5.91 -12.35 3.31
C ILE A 8 5.99 -13.14 1.99
N LYS A 9 7.17 -13.18 1.31
CA LYS A 9 7.33 -13.98 0.07
C LYS A 9 7.01 -15.47 0.32
N LYS A 10 7.46 -16.00 1.45
CA LYS A 10 7.19 -17.39 1.84
C LYS A 10 5.70 -17.61 2.11
N PHE A 11 5.03 -16.65 2.75
CA PHE A 11 3.60 -16.74 3.02
C PHE A 11 2.74 -16.68 1.76
N GLU A 12 3.08 -15.80 0.83
CA GLU A 12 2.42 -15.68 -0.48
C GLU A 12 2.46 -17.02 -1.24
N LEU A 13 3.63 -17.67 -1.27
CA LEU A 13 3.82 -18.98 -1.90
C LEU A 13 3.03 -20.09 -1.20
N LEU A 14 2.99 -20.11 0.14
CA LEU A 14 2.32 -21.15 0.91
C LEU A 14 0.79 -21.07 0.85
N ASN A 15 0.22 -19.88 0.64
CA ASN A 15 -1.22 -19.65 0.71
C ASN A 15 -1.86 -19.29 -0.64
N ASP A 16 -1.05 -19.24 -1.71
CA ASP A 16 -1.47 -18.82 -3.05
C ASP A 16 -2.21 -17.46 -3.02
N ILE A 17 -1.59 -16.49 -2.34
CA ILE A 17 -2.11 -15.13 -2.16
C ILE A 17 -1.01 -14.14 -2.49
N LEU A 18 -1.38 -12.97 -2.99
CA LEU A 18 -0.47 -11.85 -3.21
C LEU A 18 -0.70 -10.76 -2.17
N ILE A 19 0.38 -10.14 -1.71
CA ILE A 19 0.36 -9.17 -0.63
C ILE A 19 1.09 -7.90 -1.07
N ASN A 20 0.33 -6.81 -1.20
CA ASN A 20 0.90 -5.48 -1.23
C ASN A 20 1.12 -5.00 0.22
N VAL A 21 2.26 -4.37 0.48
CA VAL A 21 2.55 -3.75 1.76
C VAL A 21 2.73 -2.26 1.55
N HIS A 22 1.98 -1.51 2.34
CA HIS A 22 2.01 -0.05 2.39
C HIS A 22 2.57 0.40 3.73
N ALA A 23 3.22 1.54 3.80
CA ALA A 23 3.66 2.16 5.06
C ALA A 23 3.11 3.58 5.16
N ILE A 24 3.15 4.11 6.38
CA ILE A 24 2.84 5.51 6.64
C ILE A 24 4.14 6.30 6.62
N GLN A 25 4.17 7.39 5.86
CA GLN A 25 5.26 8.35 5.81
C GLN A 25 4.77 9.73 6.23
N GLU A 26 5.55 10.42 7.06
CA GLU A 26 5.28 11.80 7.47
C GLU A 26 5.69 12.78 6.37
N LYS A 27 4.78 13.69 5.99
CA LYS A 27 5.12 14.80 5.09
C LYS A 27 5.77 15.94 5.87
N LYS A 28 7.02 16.26 5.54
CA LYS A 28 7.82 17.34 6.17
C LYS A 28 7.37 18.78 5.84
N LYS A 29 6.22 19.02 5.20
CA LYS A 29 5.78 20.38 4.81
C LYS A 29 4.33 20.69 5.22
N GLU A 30 4.24 21.67 6.12
CA GLU A 30 3.11 22.56 6.52
C GLU A 30 1.76 21.99 6.99
N GLU A 31 1.48 20.71 6.82
CA GLU A 31 0.40 20.04 7.55
C GLU A 31 0.93 18.65 7.94
N GLU A 32 0.83 18.26 9.22
CA GLU A 32 1.14 16.91 9.73
C GLU A 32 0.21 15.87 9.08
N LYS A 33 0.48 15.59 7.80
CA LYS A 33 -0.39 14.76 6.98
C LYS A 33 0.34 13.48 6.68
N LEU A 34 -0.07 12.43 7.39
CA LEU A 34 0.34 11.07 7.13
C LEU A 34 -0.01 10.71 5.67
N MET A 35 0.99 10.27 4.91
CA MET A 35 0.84 9.75 3.55
C MET A 35 1.02 8.24 3.57
N ILE A 36 0.14 7.51 2.90
CA ILE A 36 0.36 6.09 2.66
C ILE A 36 1.15 5.91 1.38
N VAL A 37 2.23 5.14 1.46
CA VAL A 37 3.13 4.86 0.35
C VAL A 37 3.31 3.35 0.19
N PRO A 38 3.38 2.82 -1.05
CA PRO A 38 3.71 1.42 -1.26
C PRO A 38 5.18 1.16 -0.93
N ILE A 39 5.46 0.15 -0.10
CA ILE A 39 6.82 -0.29 0.25
C ILE A 39 7.16 -1.65 -0.35
N ARG A 40 6.13 -2.40 -0.76
CA ARG A 40 6.28 -3.64 -1.50
C ARG A 40 5.01 -3.91 -2.30
N LEU A 41 5.18 -4.29 -3.55
CA LEU A 41 4.08 -4.72 -4.41
C LEU A 41 4.30 -6.17 -4.83
N ALA A 42 3.20 -6.88 -5.03
CA ALA A 42 3.21 -8.20 -5.61
C ALA A 42 3.20 -8.10 -7.15
N ASP A 43 4.04 -8.92 -7.80
CA ASP A 43 4.34 -8.81 -9.22
C ASP A 43 3.16 -9.15 -10.15
N GLU A 44 2.25 -10.04 -9.74
CA GLU A 44 1.18 -10.55 -10.63
C GLU A 44 -0.25 -10.26 -10.12
N LYS A 45 -1.26 -10.59 -10.93
CA LYS A 45 -2.68 -10.52 -10.55
C LYS A 45 -3.16 -11.95 -10.26
N LYS A 46 -3.09 -12.39 -9.01
CA LYS A 46 -3.81 -13.60 -8.56
C LYS A 46 -5.21 -13.24 -8.10
N CYS A 47 -6.14 -14.20 -8.16
CA CYS A 47 -7.51 -14.01 -7.67
C CYS A 47 -7.58 -13.64 -6.18
N LYS A 48 -6.56 -13.98 -5.40
CA LYS A 48 -6.45 -13.64 -3.98
C LYS A 48 -5.36 -12.60 -3.79
N HIS A 49 -5.79 -11.39 -3.45
CA HIS A 49 -4.91 -10.27 -3.18
C HIS A 49 -5.26 -9.62 -1.84
N ALA A 50 -4.25 -9.29 -1.05
CA ALA A 50 -4.40 -8.61 0.23
C ALA A 50 -3.50 -7.37 0.27
N ASN A 51 -3.98 -6.36 1.00
CA ASN A 51 -3.22 -5.15 1.27
C ASN A 51 -2.91 -5.10 2.77
N LEU A 52 -1.64 -4.99 3.13
CA LEU A 52 -1.19 -4.82 4.50
C LEU A 52 -0.65 -3.40 4.70
N LEU A 53 -0.86 -2.86 5.89
CA LEU A 53 -0.23 -1.65 6.39
C LEU A 53 0.86 -2.05 7.38
N TYR A 54 2.09 -1.62 7.12
CA TYR A 54 3.22 -1.72 8.02
C TYR A 54 3.31 -0.44 8.86
N MET A 55 3.36 -0.60 10.18
CA MET A 55 3.48 0.49 11.14
C MET A 55 4.59 0.12 12.13
N GLN A 56 5.58 0.99 12.31
CA GLN A 56 6.66 0.78 13.27
C GLN A 56 6.39 1.64 14.49
N ASP A 57 6.36 1.00 15.67
CA ASP A 57 6.25 1.74 16.93
C ASP A 57 7.65 2.27 17.29
N PRO A 58 7.83 3.60 17.45
CA PRO A 58 9.11 4.18 17.85
C PRO A 58 9.56 3.77 19.25
N LEU A 59 8.66 3.27 20.11
CA LEU A 59 8.98 2.85 21.47
C LEU A 59 9.41 1.39 21.57
N ASP A 60 8.90 0.52 20.70
CA ASP A 60 9.03 -0.93 20.86
C ASP A 60 9.96 -1.61 19.84
N ASN A 61 10.49 -0.90 18.83
CA ASN A 61 11.27 -1.49 17.72
C ASN A 61 10.56 -2.66 17.00
N VAL A 62 9.27 -2.89 17.28
CA VAL A 62 8.46 -3.94 16.69
C VAL A 62 7.61 -3.33 15.58
N GLY A 63 7.79 -3.86 14.36
CA GLY A 63 6.92 -3.57 13.24
C GLY A 63 5.62 -4.36 13.31
N HIS A 64 4.50 -3.67 13.24
CA HIS A 64 3.15 -4.25 13.21
C HIS A 64 2.60 -4.27 11.77
N PHE A 65 1.86 -5.33 11.45
CA PHE A 65 1.11 -5.46 10.20
C PHE A 65 -0.39 -5.41 10.48
N ALA A 66 -1.11 -4.54 9.78
CA ALA A 66 -2.57 -4.46 9.82
C ALA A 66 -3.16 -4.75 8.43
N CYS A 67 -4.26 -5.50 8.39
CA CYS A 67 -4.96 -5.78 7.14
C CYS A 67 -5.82 -4.58 6.70
N ILE A 68 -5.60 -4.09 5.48
CA ILE A 68 -6.38 -3.00 4.88
C ILE A 68 -7.55 -3.60 4.13
N LYS A 69 -8.75 -3.52 4.73
CA LYS A 69 -9.99 -3.98 4.09
C LYS A 69 -10.50 -3.04 3.00
N ASN A 70 -10.23 -1.74 3.13
CA ASN A 70 -10.70 -0.73 2.18
C ASN A 70 -9.65 0.36 1.99
N LEU A 71 -8.77 0.16 1.00
CA LEU A 71 -7.70 1.09 0.67
C LEU A 71 -8.23 2.43 0.18
N SER A 72 -9.34 2.41 -0.58
CA SER A 72 -9.97 3.62 -1.09
C SER A 72 -10.37 4.56 0.05
N ARG A 73 -11.01 4.04 1.11
CA ARG A 73 -11.39 4.82 2.28
C ARG A 73 -10.16 5.39 3.00
N LEU A 74 -9.14 4.55 3.20
CA LEU A 74 -7.93 4.90 3.93
C LEU A 74 -7.13 6.03 3.25
N VAL A 75 -6.98 5.98 1.92
CA VAL A 75 -6.20 6.97 1.16
C VAL A 75 -7.05 8.18 0.73
N SER A 76 -8.37 8.04 0.61
CA SER A 76 -9.26 9.12 0.16
C SER A 76 -9.16 10.41 0.98
N SER A 77 -8.96 10.29 2.30
CA SER A 77 -8.80 11.42 3.23
C SER A 77 -7.49 12.17 3.01
N GLN A 78 -6.46 11.47 2.52
CA GLN A 78 -5.17 12.07 2.18
C GLN A 78 -5.24 12.90 0.90
N LEU A 79 -6.10 12.53 -0.04
CA LEU A 79 -6.13 13.11 -1.39
C LEU A 79 -6.97 14.39 -1.51
N SER A 80 -8.10 14.50 -0.83
CA SER A 80 -8.92 15.72 -0.88
C SER A 80 -9.95 15.75 0.24
N LYS A 81 -10.27 16.96 0.73
CA LYS A 81 -11.35 17.23 1.69
C LYS A 81 -12.75 17.02 1.09
N LYS A 82 -12.87 16.88 -0.24
CA LYS A 82 -14.14 16.62 -0.93
C LYS A 82 -14.62 15.18 -0.74
N ILE A 83 -15.90 15.02 -0.39
CA ILE A 83 -16.57 13.74 -0.05
C ILE A 83 -17.13 13.02 -1.31
N HIS A 84 -16.44 13.11 -2.44
CA HIS A 84 -16.84 12.33 -3.63
C HIS A 84 -16.20 10.94 -3.58
N LYS A 85 -16.92 9.93 -4.09
CA LYS A 85 -16.39 8.58 -4.22
C LYS A 85 -15.15 8.60 -5.13
N LYS A 86 -14.04 8.09 -4.62
CA LYS A 86 -12.76 7.94 -5.34
C LYS A 86 -12.48 6.46 -5.51
N TYR A 87 -12.06 6.09 -6.71
CA TYR A 87 -11.60 4.74 -7.04
C TYR A 87 -10.08 4.77 -7.06
N ILE A 88 -9.43 3.98 -6.20
CA ILE A 88 -7.99 4.06 -6.00
C ILE A 88 -7.33 2.78 -6.52
N CYS A 89 -6.29 2.94 -7.34
CA CYS A 89 -5.44 1.84 -7.78
C CYS A 89 -4.62 1.32 -6.59
N ASP A 90 -4.65 0.02 -6.35
CA ASP A 90 -3.99 -0.63 -5.21
C ASP A 90 -2.47 -0.79 -5.35
N ARG A 91 -1.94 -0.59 -6.56
CA ARG A 91 -0.51 -0.58 -6.85
C ARG A 91 0.11 0.81 -6.74
N CYS A 92 -0.41 1.78 -7.50
CA CYS A 92 0.18 3.12 -7.61
C CYS A 92 -0.49 4.18 -6.71
N LEU A 93 -1.59 3.83 -6.03
CA LEU A 93 -2.39 4.73 -5.19
C LEU A 93 -2.99 5.95 -5.94
N HIS A 94 -2.95 5.95 -7.27
CA HIS A 94 -3.61 6.99 -8.08
C HIS A 94 -5.13 6.86 -7.99
N TYR A 95 -5.84 7.99 -7.93
CA TYR A 95 -7.29 8.01 -7.82
C TYR A 95 -7.96 8.39 -9.13
N PHE A 96 -9.13 7.80 -9.34
CA PHE A 96 -10.01 8.04 -10.47
C PHE A 96 -11.42 8.36 -9.97
N HIS A 97 -12.19 9.06 -10.80
CA HIS A 97 -13.57 9.44 -10.49
C HIS A 97 -14.60 8.39 -10.92
N THR A 98 -14.23 7.47 -11.82
CA THR A 98 -15.09 6.39 -12.30
C THR A 98 -14.37 5.05 -12.23
N ASN A 99 -15.13 3.97 -12.11
CA ASN A 99 -14.56 2.63 -12.08
C ASN A 99 -13.98 2.23 -13.45
N GLU A 100 -14.58 2.66 -14.57
CA GLU A 100 -14.06 2.28 -15.89
C GLU A 100 -12.65 2.84 -16.13
N LYS A 101 -12.37 4.05 -15.63
CA LYS A 101 -11.03 4.65 -15.72
C LYS A 101 -10.01 3.90 -14.85
N LEU A 102 -10.43 3.44 -13.68
CA LEU A 102 -9.59 2.60 -12.85
C LEU A 102 -9.27 1.27 -13.55
N GLU A 103 -10.27 0.57 -14.07
CA GLU A 103 -10.07 -0.72 -14.76
C GLU A 103 -9.16 -0.58 -15.98
N ALA A 104 -9.36 0.48 -16.79
CA ALA A 104 -8.49 0.79 -17.92
C ALA A 104 -7.03 1.02 -17.47
N HIS A 105 -6.84 1.76 -16.38
CA HIS A 105 -5.51 2.00 -15.81
C HIS A 105 -4.88 0.74 -15.20
N THR A 106 -5.66 -0.11 -14.54
CA THR A 106 -5.15 -1.28 -13.83
C THR A 106 -4.40 -2.23 -14.77
N ALA A 107 -4.88 -2.41 -16.01
CA ALA A 107 -4.21 -3.26 -16.99
C ALA A 107 -2.79 -2.76 -17.34
N ASP A 108 -2.63 -1.46 -17.54
CA ASP A 108 -1.34 -0.84 -17.89
C ASP A 108 -0.43 -0.70 -16.69
N CYS A 109 -0.99 -0.31 -15.53
CA CYS A 109 -0.26 -0.22 -14.26
C CYS A 109 0.33 -1.57 -13.84
N GLN A 110 -0.35 -2.67 -14.17
CA GLN A 110 0.16 -4.01 -13.91
C GLN A 110 1.39 -4.35 -14.73
N ARG A 111 1.40 -3.98 -16.01
CA ARG A 111 2.50 -4.28 -16.93
C ARG A 111 3.76 -3.49 -16.58
N MET A 112 3.59 -2.26 -16.12
CA MET A 112 4.73 -1.39 -15.90
C MET A 112 5.57 -1.80 -14.69
N ASN A 113 4.96 -2.36 -13.63
CA ASN A 113 5.59 -2.77 -12.35
C ASN A 113 6.58 -1.78 -11.66
N ASP A 114 6.88 -0.63 -12.29
CA ASP A 114 7.73 0.48 -11.88
C ASP A 114 6.93 1.46 -11.00
N CYS A 115 6.17 0.96 -10.02
CA CYS A 115 5.64 1.86 -9.01
C CYS A 115 6.78 2.32 -8.11
N ALA A 116 6.82 3.61 -7.77
CA ALA A 116 7.83 4.15 -6.87
C ALA A 116 7.72 3.47 -5.49
N ILE A 117 8.59 2.49 -5.24
CA ILE A 117 8.71 1.81 -3.95
C ILE A 117 9.60 2.67 -3.07
N VAL A 118 9.05 3.18 -1.97
CA VAL A 118 9.86 3.86 -0.95
C VAL A 118 10.35 2.79 0.03
N LEU A 119 11.61 2.42 -0.08
CA LEU A 119 12.26 1.59 0.94
C LEU A 119 12.44 2.44 2.22
N PRO A 120 12.01 1.98 3.41
CA PRO A 120 12.43 2.62 4.65
C PRO A 120 13.97 2.53 4.75
N ASN A 121 14.62 3.62 5.18
CA ASN A 121 16.07 3.66 5.24
C ASN A 121 16.58 2.69 6.31
N GLU A 122 17.74 2.06 6.09
CA GLU A 122 18.43 1.25 7.10
C GLU A 122 18.88 2.09 8.32
N GLU A 123 18.70 3.42 8.28
CA GLU A 123 18.94 4.36 9.38
C GLU A 123 17.70 4.59 10.26
N ASP A 124 16.52 4.08 9.86
CA ASP A 124 15.31 3.96 10.71
C ASP A 124 15.30 2.62 11.50
N LYS A 125 16.48 2.11 11.84
CA LYS A 125 16.74 0.76 12.36
C LYS A 125 17.18 0.75 13.82
#